data_AF-A0A068NRI6-F1
#
_entry.id   AF-A0A068NRI6-F1
#
_cell.length_a   1.000
_cell.length_b   1.000
_cell.length_c   1.000
_cell.angle_alpha   90.00
_cell.angle_beta   90.00
_cell.angle_gamma   90.00
#
_symmetry.space_group_name_H-M   'P 1'
#
loop_
_entity.id
_entity.type
_entity.pdbx_description
1 polymer ?
#
loop_
_entity_poly.entity_id
_entity_poly.type
_entity_poly.pdbx_seq_one_letter_code
_entity_poly.pdbx_strand_id
1 'polypeptide(L)'
;MIRNKALILVPFVVLAGCGGSSSTNHTPGPTNNIIGMWTTTSVASGGTFHQVDRLARPVVNEVFATVANNRHKINDEATPSEDSANLANDIQSFMTFPAGRSAATTAVVKAVLVPDVMKVDLSQSGNAAYLGYETGGATGGKFGGRKLGDDVVDISLGVVFGNTISTLGLAPDDGKEVPAFTSDNVDASGKHFKGTFPYLGDPR
;
A
#
# COMPACT_ATOMS: atom_id res chain seq x y z
N MET A 1 -37.62 -0.11 15.93
CA MET A 1 -36.63 0.90 16.36
C MET A 1 -35.39 0.73 15.49
N ILE A 2 -35.33 1.44 14.36
CA ILE A 2 -34.30 1.27 13.33
C ILE A 2 -33.13 2.17 13.71
N ARG A 3 -31.97 1.59 14.04
CA ARG A 3 -30.76 2.36 14.36
C ARG A 3 -30.03 2.71 13.06
N ASN A 4 -30.07 3.98 12.69
CA ASN A 4 -29.25 4.54 11.62
C ASN A 4 -27.77 4.30 11.93
N LYS A 5 -27.12 3.42 11.15
CA LYS A 5 -25.66 3.34 11.10
C LYS A 5 -25.19 4.47 10.19
N ALA A 6 -24.71 5.56 10.78
CA ALA A 6 -24.05 6.62 10.02
C ALA A 6 -22.63 6.15 9.67
N LEU A 7 -22.34 5.98 8.38
CA LEU A 7 -20.99 5.82 7.86
C LEU A 7 -20.39 7.23 7.74
N ILE A 8 -19.52 7.61 8.66
CA ILE A 8 -18.79 8.88 8.60
C ILE A 8 -17.45 8.60 7.92
N LEU A 9 -17.33 9.03 6.66
CA LEU A 9 -16.05 9.07 5.96
C LEU A 9 -15.34 10.38 6.39
N VAL A 10 -14.37 10.27 7.31
CA VAL A 10 -13.49 11.41 7.64
C VAL A 10 -12.25 11.29 6.76
N PRO A 11 -12.03 12.15 5.74
CA PRO A 11 -10.77 12.19 5.03
C PRO A 11 -9.73 12.79 5.98
N PHE A 12 -9.03 11.94 6.71
CA PHE A 12 -7.91 12.35 7.55
C PHE A 12 -6.65 12.31 6.69
N VAL A 13 -6.19 13.48 6.23
CA VAL A 13 -4.81 13.62 5.76
C VAL A 13 -3.95 13.56 7.02
N VAL A 14 -3.44 12.36 7.34
CA VAL A 14 -2.37 12.21 8.31
C VAL A 14 -1.11 12.77 7.64
N LEU A 15 -0.80 14.04 7.92
CA LEU A 15 0.61 14.40 8.08
C LEU A 15 1.05 13.65 9.33
N ALA A 16 2.07 12.80 9.21
CA ALA A 16 2.51 11.89 10.27
C ALA A 16 2.43 12.52 11.67
N GLY A 17 1.56 11.97 12.53
CA GLY A 17 1.50 12.31 13.95
C GLY A 17 0.10 12.47 14.53
N CYS A 18 -0.55 11.36 14.88
CA CYS A 18 -1.47 11.34 16.04
C CYS A 18 -1.54 9.92 16.61
N GLY A 19 -0.53 9.56 17.39
CA GLY A 19 -0.66 8.59 18.47
C GLY A 19 -1.01 9.36 19.75
N GLY A 20 -1.96 8.86 20.52
CA GLY A 20 -2.34 9.44 21.81
C GLY A 20 -1.18 9.47 22.80
N SER A 21 -1.06 10.61 23.48
CA SER A 21 -0.44 10.79 24.80
C SER A 21 1.02 10.35 24.96
N SER A 22 1.94 11.22 24.55
CA SER A 22 3.08 11.66 25.37
C SER A 22 3.67 12.92 24.74
N SER A 23 3.73 14.01 25.51
CA SER A 23 4.38 15.26 25.13
C SER A 23 5.90 15.04 25.06
N THR A 24 6.38 14.56 23.93
CA THR A 24 7.75 14.89 23.50
C THR A 24 7.60 15.72 22.24
N ASN A 25 8.23 16.89 22.24
CA ASN A 25 8.39 17.69 21.03
C ASN A 25 8.81 16.74 19.91
N HIS A 26 7.97 16.57 18.90
CA HIS A 26 8.46 16.12 17.61
C HIS A 26 9.27 17.28 17.05
N THR A 27 10.52 17.38 17.50
CA THR A 27 11.54 18.16 16.82
C THR A 27 11.52 17.69 15.37
N PRO A 28 11.22 18.56 14.38
CA PRO A 28 11.29 18.15 13.00
C PRO A 28 12.69 17.60 12.76
N GLY A 29 12.77 16.29 12.53
CA GLY A 29 13.98 15.69 11.98
C GLY A 29 14.32 16.40 10.65
N PRO A 30 15.55 16.23 10.15
CA PRO A 30 16.04 16.97 9.00
C PRO A 30 15.04 16.88 7.83
N THR A 31 14.98 17.97 7.05
CA THR A 31 14.20 18.22 5.82
C THR A 31 14.05 17.02 4.89
N ASN A 32 13.27 16.03 5.27
CA ASN A 32 12.96 14.91 4.42
C ASN A 32 11.75 15.34 3.60
N ASN A 33 11.98 15.64 2.32
CA ASN A 33 10.96 15.96 1.32
C ASN A 33 10.01 14.77 1.04
N ILE A 34 9.94 13.78 1.96
CA ILE A 34 9.17 12.56 1.80
C ILE A 34 7.88 12.67 2.61
N ILE A 35 6.74 12.48 1.94
CA ILE A 35 5.43 12.29 2.58
C ILE A 35 5.10 10.80 2.53
N GLY A 36 4.74 10.23 3.69
CA GLY A 36 4.17 8.89 3.79
C GLY A 36 2.67 8.96 4.10
N MET A 37 1.86 8.19 3.38
CA MET A 37 0.40 8.16 3.54
C MET A 37 -0.10 6.73 3.80
N TRP A 38 -0.99 6.62 4.79
CA TRP A 38 -1.78 5.43 5.09
C TRP A 38 -3.09 5.88 5.76
N THR A 39 -4.07 5.00 5.81
CA THR A 39 -5.37 5.28 6.42
C THR A 39 -5.69 4.22 7.47
N THR A 40 -6.47 4.61 8.48
CA THR A 40 -6.93 3.70 9.54
C THR A 40 -8.44 3.85 9.72
N THR A 41 -9.09 2.75 10.09
CA THR A 41 -10.48 2.76 10.56
C THR A 41 -10.48 2.51 12.05
N SER A 42 -11.24 3.31 12.80
CA SER A 42 -11.34 3.18 14.25
C SER A 42 -12.80 3.13 14.71
N VAL A 43 -13.05 2.32 15.75
CA VAL A 43 -14.35 2.21 16.41
C VAL A 43 -14.29 2.91 17.77
N ALA A 44 -15.31 3.72 18.05
CA ALA A 44 -15.46 4.34 19.37
C ALA A 44 -15.97 3.33 20.40
N SER A 45 -15.23 3.17 21.50
CA SER A 45 -15.61 2.35 22.65
C SER A 45 -15.23 3.09 23.93
N GLY A 46 -16.16 3.25 24.87
CA GLY A 46 -15.87 3.91 26.15
C GLY A 46 -15.36 5.36 26.05
N GLY A 47 -15.65 6.08 24.95
CA GLY A 47 -15.14 7.43 24.70
C GLY A 47 -13.74 7.48 24.08
N THR A 48 -13.11 6.34 23.82
CA THR A 48 -11.83 6.23 23.10
C THR A 48 -12.01 5.60 21.74
N PHE A 49 -11.20 6.01 20.77
CA PHE A 49 -11.14 5.37 19.45
C PHE A 49 -10.10 4.25 19.47
N HIS A 50 -10.51 3.07 19.02
CA HIS A 50 -9.64 1.91 18.84
C HIS A 50 -9.53 1.63 17.36
N GLN A 51 -8.30 1.63 16.83
CA GLN A 51 -8.03 1.18 15.48
C GLN A 51 -8.45 -0.29 15.34
N VAL A 52 -9.13 -0.60 14.25
CA VAL A 52 -9.56 -1.96 13.90
C VAL A 52 -9.12 -2.36 12.50
N ASP A 53 -8.58 -1.41 11.73
CA ASP A 53 -8.14 -1.60 10.35
C ASP A 53 -7.10 -0.55 9.96
N ARG A 54 -6.20 -0.92 9.06
CA ARG A 54 -5.22 -0.04 8.43
C ARG A 54 -4.97 -0.50 7.01
N LEU A 55 -5.02 0.46 6.08
CA LEU A 55 -4.73 0.24 4.68
C LEU A 55 -3.93 1.40 4.09
N ALA A 56 -2.84 1.10 3.40
CA ALA A 56 -2.21 2.05 2.48
C ALA A 56 -2.27 1.59 1.03
N ARG A 57 -2.05 0.30 0.79
CA ARG A 57 -2.00 -0.28 -0.55
C ARG A 57 -2.97 -1.46 -0.66
N PRO A 58 -3.72 -1.57 -1.78
CA PRO A 58 -4.57 -2.72 -2.00
C PRO A 58 -3.72 -3.99 -2.15
N VAL A 59 -4.31 -5.14 -1.85
CA VAL A 59 -3.75 -6.50 -2.07
C VAL A 59 -2.70 -6.90 -1.02
N VAL A 60 -2.10 -5.96 -0.28
CA VAL A 60 -0.98 -6.26 0.61
C VAL A 60 -1.43 -7.14 1.79
N ASN A 61 -2.34 -6.66 2.64
CA ASN A 61 -2.75 -7.48 3.79
C ASN A 61 -3.61 -8.67 3.35
N GLU A 62 -4.44 -8.48 2.32
CA GLU A 62 -5.40 -9.46 1.83
C GLU A 62 -4.73 -10.70 1.24
N VAL A 63 -3.55 -10.55 0.63
CA VAL A 63 -2.80 -11.67 0.04
C VAL A 63 -1.83 -12.29 1.03
N PHE A 64 -1.09 -11.48 1.78
CA PHE A 64 0.02 -12.01 2.59
C PHE A 64 -0.42 -12.54 3.95
N ALA A 65 -1.43 -11.95 4.57
CA ALA A 65 -1.79 -12.27 5.94
C ALA A 65 -2.84 -13.37 6.01
N THR A 66 -2.53 -14.44 6.75
CA THR A 66 -3.46 -15.56 6.92
C THR A 66 -4.50 -15.27 7.99
N VAL A 67 -5.77 -15.61 7.71
CA VAL A 67 -6.86 -15.46 8.69
C VAL A 67 -6.76 -16.50 9.83
N ALA A 68 -6.24 -17.70 9.54
CA ALA A 68 -6.23 -18.84 10.47
C ALA A 68 -5.45 -18.61 11.78
N ASN A 69 -4.57 -17.61 11.82
CA ASN A 69 -3.72 -17.27 12.96
C ASN A 69 -3.80 -15.76 13.31
N ASN A 70 -4.91 -15.11 12.95
CA ASN A 70 -5.17 -13.69 13.20
C ASN A 70 -4.12 -12.71 12.62
N ARG A 71 -3.29 -13.12 11.65
CA ARG A 71 -2.26 -12.22 11.08
C ARG A 71 -2.89 -11.01 10.40
N HIS A 72 -4.01 -11.21 9.71
CA HIS A 72 -4.77 -10.11 9.11
C HIS A 72 -5.12 -9.05 10.16
N LYS A 73 -5.76 -9.47 11.26
CA LYS A 73 -6.11 -8.61 12.40
C LYS A 73 -4.88 -7.93 13.02
N ILE A 74 -3.76 -8.64 13.18
CA ILE A 74 -2.55 -8.05 13.75
C ILE A 74 -2.03 -6.92 12.85
N ASN A 75 -2.01 -7.11 11.53
CA ASN A 75 -1.55 -6.08 10.60
C ASN A 75 -2.53 -4.89 10.51
N ASP A 76 -3.83 -5.16 10.64
CA ASP A 76 -4.94 -4.18 10.68
C ASP A 76 -4.85 -3.26 11.91
N GLU A 77 -4.51 -3.83 13.09
CA GLU A 77 -4.40 -3.09 14.35
C GLU A 77 -2.99 -2.49 14.58
N ALA A 78 -1.99 -2.89 13.78
CA ALA A 78 -0.62 -2.41 13.89
C ALA A 78 -0.41 -1.02 13.28
N THR A 79 0.66 -0.36 13.74
CA THR A 79 1.20 0.87 13.14
C THR A 79 2.21 0.54 12.03
N PRO A 80 2.43 1.42 11.03
CA PRO A 80 3.41 1.15 9.98
C PRO A 80 4.85 0.90 10.49
N SER A 81 5.21 1.44 11.67
CA SER A 81 6.50 1.17 12.30
C SER A 81 6.71 -0.31 12.66
N GLU A 82 5.63 -1.06 12.83
CA GLU A 82 5.65 -2.47 13.20
C GLU A 82 5.65 -3.41 11.99
N ASP A 83 5.49 -2.90 10.77
CA ASP A 83 5.42 -3.73 9.55
C ASP A 83 6.69 -4.54 9.31
N SER A 84 7.85 -4.03 9.73
CA SER A 84 9.12 -4.75 9.63
C SER A 84 9.18 -6.03 10.47
N ALA A 85 8.42 -6.08 11.57
CA ALA A 85 8.33 -7.23 12.47
C ALA A 85 7.08 -8.09 12.20
N ASN A 86 6.08 -7.55 11.51
CA ASN A 86 4.80 -8.21 11.25
C ASN A 86 4.63 -8.53 9.76
N LEU A 87 4.18 -7.57 8.96
CA LEU A 87 3.89 -7.76 7.55
C LEU A 87 5.07 -8.34 6.75
N ALA A 88 6.31 -7.95 7.06
CA ALA A 88 7.50 -8.48 6.42
C ALA A 88 7.66 -10.00 6.59
N ASN A 89 7.18 -10.55 7.72
CA ASN A 89 7.18 -11.98 7.99
C ASN A 89 6.04 -12.69 7.23
N ASP A 90 4.87 -12.07 7.13
CA ASP A 90 3.76 -12.61 6.34
C ASP A 90 4.12 -12.68 4.86
N ILE A 91 4.72 -11.62 4.31
CA ILE A 91 5.28 -11.60 2.95
C ILE A 91 6.31 -12.72 2.80
N GLN A 92 7.26 -12.83 3.73
CA GLN A 92 8.29 -13.86 3.67
C GLN A 92 7.69 -15.27 3.63
N SER A 93 6.71 -15.54 4.49
CA SER A 93 6.04 -16.83 4.56
C SER A 93 5.31 -17.13 3.26
N PHE A 94 4.43 -16.26 2.80
CA PHE A 94 3.62 -16.46 1.59
C PHE A 94 4.48 -16.61 0.33
N MET A 95 5.49 -15.75 0.17
CA MET A 95 6.36 -15.76 -1.02
C MET A 95 7.18 -17.05 -1.10
N THR A 96 7.64 -17.58 0.04
CA THR A 96 8.29 -18.90 0.10
C THR A 96 7.28 -20.03 -0.13
N PHE A 97 6.11 -19.99 0.52
CA PHE A 97 5.02 -20.93 0.34
C PHE A 97 3.69 -20.28 0.77
N PRO A 98 2.67 -20.22 -0.09
CA PRO A 98 2.47 -21.08 -1.25
C PRO A 98 3.05 -20.57 -2.58
N ALA A 99 3.49 -19.31 -2.69
CA ALA A 99 3.88 -18.75 -3.99
C ALA A 99 5.16 -19.37 -4.58
N GLY A 100 6.03 -19.92 -3.73
CA GLY A 100 7.22 -20.65 -4.16
C GLY A 100 8.32 -19.78 -4.79
N ARG A 101 8.23 -18.45 -4.73
CA ARG A 101 9.12 -17.50 -5.40
C ARG A 101 10.55 -17.56 -4.87
N SER A 102 11.51 -17.03 -5.63
CA SER A 102 12.92 -17.04 -5.22
C SER A 102 13.18 -16.13 -4.01
N ALA A 103 14.29 -16.37 -3.31
CA ALA A 103 14.72 -15.49 -2.21
C ALA A 103 15.00 -14.05 -2.69
N ALA A 104 15.53 -13.89 -3.90
CA ALA A 104 15.79 -12.57 -4.49
C ALA A 104 14.48 -11.82 -4.77
N THR A 105 13.51 -12.47 -5.43
CA THR A 105 12.17 -11.91 -5.67
C THR A 105 11.48 -11.55 -4.36
N THR A 106 11.55 -12.44 -3.36
CA THR A 106 10.94 -12.22 -2.05
C THR A 106 11.54 -11.02 -1.33
N ALA A 107 12.86 -10.85 -1.39
CA ALA A 107 13.54 -9.70 -0.81
C ALA A 107 13.08 -8.39 -1.46
N VAL A 108 12.88 -8.37 -2.78
CA VAL A 108 12.34 -7.19 -3.48
C VAL A 108 10.90 -6.90 -3.06
N VAL A 109 10.01 -7.90 -3.00
CA VAL A 109 8.62 -7.69 -2.54
C VAL A 109 8.61 -7.08 -1.14
N LYS A 110 9.42 -7.59 -0.22
CA LYS A 110 9.55 -7.02 1.13
C LYS A 110 10.05 -5.58 1.09
N ALA A 111 11.10 -5.29 0.34
CA ALA A 111 11.65 -3.93 0.25
C ALA A 111 10.66 -2.93 -0.36
N VAL A 112 9.83 -3.37 -1.31
CA VAL A 112 8.85 -2.53 -1.99
C VAL A 112 7.61 -2.31 -1.13
N LEU A 113 7.10 -3.34 -0.45
CA LEU A 113 5.82 -3.30 0.26
C LEU A 113 5.91 -3.03 1.76
N VAL A 114 7.12 -2.96 2.34
CA VAL A 114 7.32 -2.72 3.78
C VAL A 114 8.09 -1.41 4.01
N PRO A 115 7.56 -0.47 4.83
CA PRO A 115 6.24 -0.51 5.47
C PRO A 115 5.10 -0.34 4.45
N ASP A 116 3.90 -0.80 4.77
CA ASP A 116 2.70 -0.54 3.96
C ASP A 116 2.27 0.91 4.12
N VAL A 117 2.96 1.77 3.37
CA VAL A 117 2.82 3.22 3.32
C VAL A 117 3.07 3.67 1.90
N MET A 118 2.16 4.46 1.33
CA MET A 118 2.40 5.09 0.03
C MET A 118 3.31 6.31 0.22
N LYS A 119 4.44 6.35 -0.49
CA LYS A 119 5.42 7.43 -0.34
C LYS A 119 5.45 8.35 -1.56
N VAL A 120 5.67 9.62 -1.30
CA VAL A 120 5.90 10.68 -2.29
C VAL A 120 7.18 11.43 -1.92
N ASP A 121 8.06 11.68 -2.88
CA ASP A 121 9.25 12.52 -2.72
C ASP A 121 9.06 13.86 -3.44
N LEU A 122 8.83 14.92 -2.66
CA LEU A 122 8.65 16.30 -3.13
C LEU A 122 9.92 16.93 -3.70
N SER A 123 11.09 16.30 -3.52
CA SER A 123 12.32 16.72 -4.20
C SER A 123 12.38 16.26 -5.66
N GLN A 124 11.60 15.24 -6.01
CA GLN A 124 11.52 14.72 -7.36
C GLN A 124 10.46 15.50 -8.14
N SER A 125 10.72 15.70 -9.43
CA SER A 125 9.73 16.21 -10.38
C SER A 125 9.29 15.08 -11.32
N GLY A 126 8.08 15.18 -11.86
CA GLY A 126 7.59 14.25 -12.88
C GLY A 126 6.23 13.68 -12.53
N ASN A 127 5.83 12.65 -13.26
CA ASN A 127 4.53 12.02 -13.08
C ASN A 127 4.52 11.18 -11.80
N ALA A 128 3.37 11.19 -11.10
CA ALA A 128 3.09 10.21 -10.07
C ALA A 128 3.03 8.81 -10.69
N ALA A 129 3.55 7.82 -9.97
CA ALA A 129 3.55 6.42 -10.38
C ALA A 129 3.49 5.55 -9.13
N TYR A 130 2.53 4.62 -9.13
CA TYR A 130 2.40 3.62 -8.07
C TYR A 130 3.68 2.78 -7.96
N LEU A 131 4.19 2.64 -6.73
CA LEU A 131 5.49 2.04 -6.39
C LEU A 131 6.72 2.78 -6.97
N GLY A 132 6.54 3.99 -7.50
CA GLY A 132 7.60 4.73 -8.18
C GLY A 132 8.73 5.15 -7.23
N TYR A 133 8.41 5.54 -6.00
CA TYR A 133 9.41 5.87 -5.00
C TYR A 133 10.18 4.61 -4.57
N GLU A 134 9.44 3.54 -4.27
CA GLU A 134 9.93 2.29 -3.72
C GLU A 134 10.84 1.54 -4.71
N THR A 135 10.57 1.70 -6.00
CA THR A 135 11.35 1.08 -7.09
C THR A 135 12.40 2.01 -7.69
N GLY A 136 12.60 3.21 -7.13
CA GLY A 136 13.55 4.19 -7.67
C GLY A 136 13.18 4.71 -9.07
N GLY A 137 11.90 4.65 -9.41
CA GLY A 137 11.31 5.13 -10.66
C GLY A 137 11.05 4.05 -11.71
N ALA A 138 11.31 2.78 -11.42
CA ALA A 138 11.17 1.69 -12.39
C ALA A 138 9.73 1.55 -12.91
N THR A 139 8.72 1.88 -12.11
CA THR A 139 7.29 1.87 -12.53
C THR A 139 6.83 3.14 -13.26
N GLY A 140 7.72 4.13 -13.48
CA GLY A 140 7.45 5.26 -14.38
C GLY A 140 7.89 6.63 -13.88
N GLY A 141 8.14 6.81 -12.57
CA GLY A 141 8.57 8.10 -12.02
C GLY A 141 9.08 8.01 -10.59
N LYS A 142 10.10 8.82 -10.26
CA LYS A 142 10.71 8.85 -8.93
C LYS A 142 9.89 9.61 -7.88
N PHE A 143 8.89 10.39 -8.32
CA PHE A 143 8.01 11.15 -7.44
C PHE A 143 7.21 10.27 -6.49
N GLY A 144 6.82 9.06 -6.92
CA GLY A 144 6.00 8.15 -6.13
C GLY A 144 4.50 8.48 -6.16
N GLY A 145 3.78 8.10 -5.11
CA GLY A 145 2.32 8.23 -5.01
C GLY A 145 1.58 7.24 -5.92
N ARG A 146 0.53 7.73 -6.59
CA ARG A 146 -0.18 7.01 -7.66
C ARG A 146 -0.81 8.02 -8.64
N LYS A 147 -0.77 7.73 -9.93
CA LYS A 147 -1.59 8.46 -10.93
C LYS A 147 -3.02 7.90 -10.91
N LEU A 148 -3.97 8.71 -11.41
CA LEU A 148 -5.38 8.30 -11.50
C LEU A 148 -5.58 7.05 -12.36
N GLY A 149 -4.81 6.93 -13.44
CA GLY A 149 -4.84 5.77 -14.33
C GLY A 149 -3.83 4.68 -13.98
N ASP A 150 -3.28 4.66 -12.76
CA ASP A 150 -2.55 3.49 -12.28
C ASP A 150 -3.57 2.40 -11.97
N ASP A 151 -3.43 1.26 -12.63
CA ASP A 151 -4.13 0.05 -12.24
C ASP A 151 -3.41 -0.57 -11.03
N VAL A 152 -3.68 -0.01 -9.85
CA VAL A 152 -2.97 -0.35 -8.62
C VAL A 152 -3.15 -1.82 -8.23
N VAL A 153 -4.28 -2.45 -8.60
CA VAL A 153 -4.55 -3.85 -8.28
C VAL A 153 -3.74 -4.74 -9.20
N ASP A 154 -3.78 -4.51 -10.52
CA ASP A 154 -2.98 -5.26 -11.48
C ASP A 154 -1.47 -5.09 -11.25
N ILE A 155 -1.02 -3.87 -10.91
CA ILE A 155 0.38 -3.64 -10.55
C ILE A 155 0.76 -4.42 -9.28
N SER A 156 -0.04 -4.34 -8.21
CA SER A 156 0.21 -5.09 -6.97
C SER A 156 0.23 -6.61 -7.23
N LEU A 157 -0.77 -7.14 -7.94
CA LEU A 157 -0.87 -8.55 -8.28
C LEU A 157 0.27 -9.01 -9.19
N GLY A 158 0.71 -8.18 -10.13
CA GLY A 158 1.89 -8.43 -10.95
C GLY A 158 3.19 -8.48 -10.14
N VAL A 159 3.32 -7.71 -9.06
CA VAL A 159 4.46 -7.79 -8.12
C VAL A 159 4.46 -9.12 -7.36
N VAL A 160 3.29 -9.63 -6.97
CA VAL A 160 3.18 -10.89 -6.21
C VAL A 160 3.29 -12.13 -7.10
N PHE A 161 2.47 -12.19 -8.15
CA PHE A 161 2.26 -13.39 -8.96
C PHE A 161 2.86 -13.30 -10.37
N GLY A 162 3.25 -12.10 -10.82
CA GLY A 162 3.70 -11.86 -12.19
C GLY A 162 5.21 -11.65 -12.32
N ASN A 163 5.61 -11.23 -13.51
CA ASN A 163 6.99 -10.93 -13.88
C ASN A 163 7.36 -9.45 -13.68
N THR A 164 6.57 -8.66 -12.94
CA THR A 164 6.82 -7.23 -12.75
C THR A 164 8.23 -6.98 -12.18
N ILE A 165 8.64 -7.75 -11.19
CA ILE A 165 9.96 -7.61 -10.53
C ILE A 165 11.11 -7.86 -11.52
N SER A 166 11.02 -8.93 -12.31
CA SER A 166 12.07 -9.31 -13.26
C SER A 166 12.09 -8.39 -14.48
N THR A 167 10.93 -7.98 -14.98
CA THR A 167 10.78 -7.00 -16.08
C THR A 167 11.36 -5.64 -15.71
N LEU A 168 11.24 -5.24 -14.44
CA LEU A 168 11.84 -4.01 -13.92
C LEU A 168 13.34 -4.16 -13.58
N GLY A 169 13.92 -5.35 -13.77
CA GLY A 169 15.33 -5.62 -13.48
C GLY A 169 15.68 -5.60 -11.98
N LEU A 170 14.68 -5.73 -11.10
CA LEU A 170 14.87 -5.65 -9.64
C LEU A 170 15.34 -6.99 -9.04
N ALA A 171 15.06 -8.12 -9.71
CA ALA A 171 15.63 -9.43 -9.43
C ALA A 171 15.67 -10.28 -10.71
N PRO A 172 16.47 -11.36 -10.77
CA PRO A 172 16.39 -12.32 -11.87
C PRO A 172 15.01 -12.97 -11.97
N ASP A 173 14.59 -13.32 -13.18
CA ASP A 173 13.40 -14.15 -13.40
C ASP A 173 13.58 -15.52 -12.73
N ASP A 174 12.57 -15.95 -11.96
CA ASP A 174 12.59 -17.23 -11.27
C ASP A 174 11.67 -18.29 -11.92
N GLY A 175 10.89 -17.91 -12.94
CA GLY A 175 10.05 -18.81 -13.73
C GLY A 175 8.86 -19.41 -12.98
N LYS A 176 8.47 -18.83 -11.84
CA LYS A 176 7.37 -19.30 -10.98
C LYS A 176 6.17 -18.34 -10.97
N GLU A 177 6.05 -17.54 -12.00
CA GLU A 177 4.91 -16.65 -12.21
C GLU A 177 3.63 -17.47 -12.39
N VAL A 178 2.50 -16.89 -11.96
CA VAL A 178 1.16 -17.42 -12.17
C VAL A 178 0.34 -16.34 -12.89
N PRO A 179 0.42 -16.24 -14.23
CA PRO A 179 -0.20 -15.16 -15.00
C PRO A 179 -1.71 -15.01 -14.80
N ALA A 180 -2.40 -16.10 -14.44
CA ALA A 180 -3.83 -16.06 -14.16
C ALA A 180 -4.21 -15.21 -12.92
N PHE A 181 -3.25 -14.86 -12.07
CA PHE A 181 -3.47 -14.11 -10.83
C PHE A 181 -2.91 -12.68 -10.86
N THR A 182 -2.54 -12.16 -12.04
CA THR A 182 -1.95 -10.82 -12.16
C THR A 182 -2.96 -9.71 -12.44
N SER A 183 -4.26 -10.02 -12.51
CA SER A 183 -5.29 -9.02 -12.79
C SER A 183 -6.59 -9.28 -12.04
N ASP A 184 -7.29 -8.21 -11.68
CA ASP A 184 -8.68 -8.29 -11.21
C ASP A 184 -9.72 -8.20 -12.36
N ASN A 185 -9.25 -8.03 -13.59
CA ASN A 185 -10.02 -7.85 -14.82
C ASN A 185 -10.85 -6.55 -14.85
N VAL A 186 -10.47 -5.54 -14.06
CA VAL A 186 -11.12 -4.22 -14.02
C VAL A 186 -10.12 -3.14 -14.37
N ASP A 187 -9.93 -2.93 -15.67
CA ASP A 187 -9.02 -1.92 -16.15
C ASP A 187 -9.56 -0.48 -16.01
N ALA A 188 -8.72 0.47 -16.39
CA ALA A 188 -9.09 1.88 -16.45
C ALA A 188 -10.04 2.23 -17.62
N SER A 189 -10.41 1.30 -18.51
CA SER A 189 -11.11 1.58 -19.78
C SER A 189 -12.54 2.10 -19.61
N GLY A 190 -13.12 1.96 -18.42
CA GLY A 190 -14.40 2.57 -18.03
C GLY A 190 -14.28 3.90 -17.28
N LYS A 191 -13.08 4.39 -16.98
CA LYS A 191 -12.88 5.60 -16.16
C LYS A 191 -12.81 6.85 -17.04
N HIS A 192 -13.44 7.92 -16.59
CA HIS A 192 -13.40 9.21 -17.27
C HIS A 192 -12.34 10.10 -16.66
N PHE A 193 -11.13 10.08 -17.21
CA PHE A 193 -10.08 11.02 -16.82
C PHE A 193 -10.09 12.25 -17.73
N LYS A 194 -10.03 13.43 -17.13
CA LYS A 194 -9.89 14.72 -17.82
C LYS A 194 -8.44 15.19 -17.70
N GLY A 195 -7.92 15.89 -18.72
CA GLY A 195 -6.59 16.49 -18.68
C GLY A 195 -6.49 17.76 -17.81
N THR A 196 -7.62 18.28 -17.34
CA THR A 196 -7.71 19.48 -16.51
C THR A 196 -8.59 19.23 -15.30
N PHE A 197 -8.37 19.99 -14.23
CA PHE A 197 -9.20 19.92 -13.04
C PHE A 197 -10.68 20.30 -13.34
N PRO A 198 -11.68 19.59 -12.79
CA PRO A 198 -11.56 18.36 -12.00
C PRO A 198 -11.14 17.17 -12.89
N TYR A 199 -10.13 16.42 -12.45
CA TYR A 199 -9.51 15.35 -13.25
C TYR A 199 -10.39 14.09 -13.43
N LEU A 200 -11.51 14.00 -12.72
CA LEU A 200 -12.53 12.96 -12.89
C LEU A 200 -13.73 13.53 -13.68
N GLY A 201 -14.17 12.77 -14.67
CA GLY A 201 -15.38 13.02 -15.44
C GLY A 201 -16.64 12.52 -14.73
N ASP A 202 -17.79 12.81 -15.34
CA ASP A 202 -19.08 12.44 -14.78
C ASP A 202 -19.23 10.91 -14.72
N PRO A 203 -19.94 10.37 -13.70
CA PRO A 203 -20.24 8.94 -13.64
C PRO A 203 -20.97 8.47 -14.90
N ARG A 204 -20.68 7.25 -15.35
CA ARG A 204 -21.40 6.58 -16.44
C ARG A 204 -21.97 5.26 -15.95
#